data_AF-A0A026WFV1-F1
#
_entry.id   AF-A0A026WFV1-F1
#
_cell.length_a   1.000
_cell.length_b   1.000
_cell.length_c   1.000
_cell.angle_alpha   90.00
_cell.angle_beta   90.00
_cell.angle_gamma   90.00
#
_symmetry.space_group_name_H-M   'P 1'
#
loop_
_entity.id
_entity.type
_entity.pdbx_description
1 polymer ?
#
loop_
_entity_poly.entity_id
_entity_poly.type
_entity_poly.pdbx_seq_one_letter_code
_entity_poly.pdbx_strand_id
1 'polypeptide(L)'
;MLASNSNYTIFADERGALYVIDISEPNVLTQEDQIEIIQSSLKTSFYLYTRDNPEDKQQLFIDDLDSIKNSYFNPNNPTRFVTHGWKGNTDAGSAPLLIRDAYLSVGDYNVILIDWREAAGSLLYWKVVKSVPLVAEHVAELIDLLESNMNLNPATTRVVGHSLGAHVAGLAARFAKSEMAEVIALDPAKLLFDSKGPGERVDKSDAKAVQVIHTNAGRLGMEQEIGDSDFYPNGGTEQPGCGWIEIGCAHSRSFLYYAESIRNPTGFRAGEVFMGGPVIDSNAKGKYILQTNSEAPYALG
;
A
#
# COMPACT_ATOMS: atom_id res chain seq x y z
N MET A 1 36.10 -7.47 14.75
CA MET A 1 35.75 -7.06 13.38
C MET A 1 34.72 -8.07 12.89
N LEU A 2 33.43 -7.82 13.15
CA LEU A 2 32.36 -8.67 12.64
C LEU A 2 32.25 -8.37 11.15
N ALA A 3 32.51 -9.36 10.30
CA ALA A 3 32.38 -9.20 8.86
C ALA A 3 30.93 -8.81 8.55
N SER A 4 30.72 -7.62 7.98
CA SER A 4 29.45 -7.28 7.34
C SER A 4 29.33 -8.18 6.11
N ASN A 5 28.59 -9.27 6.24
CA ASN A 5 28.16 -10.00 5.06
C ASN A 5 27.10 -9.14 4.37
N SER A 6 27.42 -8.59 3.19
CA SER A 6 26.54 -7.68 2.43
C SER A 6 25.20 -8.29 2.04
N ASN A 7 25.05 -9.60 2.23
CA ASN A 7 23.88 -10.37 1.83
C ASN A 7 22.81 -10.48 2.92
N TYR A 8 23.05 -9.94 4.13
CA TYR A 8 22.05 -9.92 5.21
C TYR A 8 21.81 -8.50 5.68
N THR A 9 20.56 -8.19 6.02
CA THR A 9 20.20 -6.92 6.65
C THR A 9 19.13 -7.10 7.71
N ILE A 10 18.92 -6.06 8.53
CA ILE A 10 17.81 -5.98 9.47
C ILE A 10 16.65 -5.27 8.78
N PHE A 11 15.46 -5.87 8.85
CA PHE A 11 14.23 -5.29 8.35
C PHE A 11 13.14 -5.42 9.40
N ALA A 12 12.16 -4.50 9.39
CA ALA A 12 11.03 -4.56 10.32
C ALA A 12 9.73 -4.88 9.58
N ASP A 13 8.86 -5.64 10.22
CA ASP A 13 7.47 -5.75 9.76
C ASP A 13 6.62 -4.55 10.20
N GLU A 14 5.35 -4.54 9.79
CA GLU A 14 4.39 -3.47 10.11
C GLU A 14 4.10 -3.33 11.62
N ARG A 15 4.43 -4.33 12.44
CA ARG A 15 4.28 -4.32 13.90
C ARG A 15 5.56 -3.93 14.63
N GLY A 16 6.62 -3.61 13.88
CA GLY A 16 7.93 -3.24 14.42
C GLY A 16 8.78 -4.41 14.88
N ALA A 17 8.40 -5.66 14.58
CA ALA A 17 9.25 -6.81 14.87
C ALA A 17 10.45 -6.81 13.91
N LEU A 18 11.66 -6.94 14.48
CA LEU A 18 12.91 -6.94 13.72
C LEU A 18 13.28 -8.35 13.28
N TYR A 19 13.74 -8.47 12.03
CA TYR A 19 14.18 -9.72 11.43
C TYR A 19 15.54 -9.53 10.77
N VAL A 20 16.39 -10.54 10.86
CA VAL A 20 17.56 -10.67 9.99
C VAL A 20 17.09 -11.38 8.73
N ILE A 21 17.18 -10.72 7.59
CA ILE A 21 16.74 -11.25 6.29
C ILE A 21 17.93 -11.43 5.36
N ASP A 22 17.84 -12.49 4.56
CA ASP A 22 18.76 -12.74 3.46
C ASP A 22 18.26 -12.00 2.20
N ILE A 23 19.13 -11.15 1.68
CA ILE A 23 18.88 -10.33 0.48
C ILE A 23 19.70 -10.80 -0.72
N SER A 24 20.38 -11.94 -0.62
CA SER A 24 21.04 -12.56 -1.76
C SER A 24 20.00 -13.10 -2.74
N GLU A 25 19.67 -12.27 -3.72
CA GLU A 25 18.86 -12.70 -4.85
C GLU A 25 19.66 -13.74 -5.66
N PRO A 26 19.12 -14.96 -5.88
CA PRO A 26 19.82 -15.94 -6.68
C PRO A 26 19.88 -15.50 -8.15
N ASN A 27 21.06 -15.64 -8.76
CA ASN A 27 21.27 -15.29 -10.18
C ASN A 27 20.37 -16.10 -11.13
N VAL A 28 19.94 -17.29 -10.72
CA VAL A 28 19.03 -18.16 -11.46
C VAL A 28 18.02 -18.74 -10.47
N LEU A 29 16.73 -18.51 -10.73
CA LEU A 29 15.66 -19.12 -9.94
C LEU A 29 15.49 -20.59 -10.31
N THR A 30 15.41 -21.46 -9.31
CA THR A 30 15.06 -22.87 -9.57
C THR A 30 13.60 -22.98 -10.03
N GLN A 31 13.24 -24.12 -10.63
CA GLN A 31 11.85 -24.38 -11.00
C GLN A 31 10.93 -24.42 -9.78
N GLU A 32 11.43 -24.92 -8.65
CA GLU A 32 10.71 -24.94 -7.37
C GLU A 32 10.45 -23.52 -6.85
N ASP A 33 11.45 -22.64 -6.90
CA ASP A 33 11.29 -21.24 -6.51
C ASP A 33 10.23 -20.54 -7.36
N GLN A 34 10.26 -20.75 -8.69
CA GLN A 34 9.28 -20.17 -9.60
C GLN A 34 7.87 -20.66 -9.29
N ILE A 35 7.69 -21.96 -9.06
CA ILE A 35 6.41 -22.55 -8.69
C ILE A 35 5.91 -21.96 -7.37
N GLU A 36 6.76 -21.87 -6.34
CA GLU A 36 6.37 -21.33 -5.04
C GLU A 36 5.94 -19.85 -5.14
N ILE A 37 6.70 -19.02 -5.87
CA ILE A 37 6.38 -17.61 -6.08
C ILE A 37 5.03 -17.47 -6.79
N ILE A 38 4.78 -18.25 -7.84
CA ILE A 38 3.51 -18.22 -8.58
C ILE A 38 2.36 -18.69 -7.69
N GLN A 39 2.50 -19.85 -7.05
CA GLN A 39 1.44 -20.46 -6.25
C GLN A 39 1.07 -19.62 -5.02
N SER A 40 2.04 -18.98 -4.37
CA SER A 40 1.77 -18.07 -3.25
C SER A 40 1.09 -16.79 -3.72
N SER A 41 1.44 -16.26 -4.89
CA SER A 41 0.81 -15.06 -5.47
C SER A 41 -0.66 -15.31 -5.84
N LEU A 42 -0.97 -16.48 -6.40
CA LEU A 42 -2.34 -16.89 -6.75
C LEU A 42 -3.26 -17.10 -5.53
N LYS A 43 -2.71 -17.19 -4.31
CA LYS A 43 -3.50 -17.26 -3.07
C LYS A 43 -3.92 -15.89 -2.54
N THR A 44 -3.64 -14.82 -3.29
CA THR A 44 -4.11 -13.48 -2.95
C THR A 44 -5.63 -13.48 -2.85
N SER A 45 -6.14 -13.00 -1.73
CA SER A 45 -7.58 -12.96 -1.43
C SER A 45 -8.09 -11.52 -1.40
N PHE A 46 -9.35 -11.32 -1.76
CA PHE A 46 -9.98 -10.01 -1.83
C PHE A 46 -11.19 -9.95 -0.92
N TYR A 47 -11.21 -8.99 0.00
CA TYR A 47 -12.26 -8.88 1.02
C TYR A 47 -12.98 -7.54 0.90
N LEU A 48 -14.24 -7.58 0.46
CA LEU A 48 -15.10 -6.42 0.38
C LEU A 48 -15.70 -6.06 1.74
N TYR A 49 -15.59 -4.78 2.07
CA TYR A 49 -16.29 -4.10 3.14
C TYR A 49 -17.03 -2.88 2.57
N THR A 50 -18.22 -2.68 3.09
CA THR A 50 -19.06 -1.50 2.87
C THR A 50 -19.67 -1.08 4.21
N ARG A 51 -20.46 -0.02 4.23
CA ARG A 51 -21.21 0.38 5.43
C ARG A 51 -22.32 -0.61 5.80
N ASP A 52 -22.74 -1.46 4.87
CA ASP A 52 -23.72 -2.52 5.11
C ASP A 52 -23.08 -3.79 5.70
N ASN A 53 -21.76 -3.92 5.63
CA ASN A 53 -20.99 -5.02 6.22
C ASN A 53 -19.62 -4.57 6.80
N PRO A 54 -19.61 -3.64 7.78
CA PRO A 54 -18.37 -3.03 8.26
C PRO A 54 -17.44 -4.04 8.97
N GLU A 55 -18.00 -5.08 9.59
CA GLU A 55 -17.25 -6.12 10.31
C GLU A 55 -17.21 -7.46 9.56
N ASP A 56 -18.29 -7.81 8.85
CA ASP A 56 -18.45 -9.10 8.19
C ASP A 56 -17.98 -9.06 6.73
N LYS A 57 -16.71 -9.39 6.51
CA LYS A 57 -16.10 -9.36 5.18
C LYS A 57 -16.75 -10.33 4.19
N GLN A 58 -16.93 -9.88 2.95
CA GLN A 58 -17.34 -10.74 1.84
C GLN A 58 -16.15 -11.00 0.92
N GLN A 59 -15.80 -12.27 0.73
CA GLN A 59 -14.70 -12.62 -0.18
C GLN A 59 -15.15 -12.52 -1.64
N LEU A 60 -14.36 -11.83 -2.45
CA LEU A 60 -14.56 -11.75 -3.90
C LEU A 60 -13.59 -12.71 -4.59
N PHE A 61 -14.08 -13.40 -5.61
CA PHE A 61 -13.32 -14.36 -6.40
C PHE A 61 -13.31 -13.94 -7.87
N ILE A 62 -12.14 -14.04 -8.52
CA ILE A 62 -11.98 -13.66 -9.93
C ILE A 62 -12.70 -14.66 -10.85
N ASP A 63 -12.71 -15.93 -10.48
CA ASP A 63 -13.32 -17.04 -11.21
C ASP A 63 -14.78 -17.33 -10.83
N ASP A 64 -15.35 -16.56 -9.88
CA ASP A 64 -16.75 -16.66 -9.47
C ASP A 64 -17.40 -15.27 -9.38
N LEU A 65 -18.01 -14.85 -10.49
CA LEU A 65 -18.73 -13.58 -10.57
C LEU A 65 -19.94 -13.51 -9.63
N ASP A 66 -20.51 -14.65 -9.24
CA ASP A 66 -21.65 -14.66 -8.31
C ASP A 66 -21.21 -14.28 -6.89
N SER A 67 -19.95 -14.50 -6.52
CA SER A 67 -19.37 -13.94 -5.28
C SER A 67 -19.48 -12.42 -5.21
N ILE A 68 -19.38 -11.74 -6.36
CA ILE A 68 -19.45 -10.28 -6.46
C ILE A 68 -20.89 -9.81 -6.58
N LYS A 69 -21.71 -10.45 -7.43
CA LYS A 69 -23.13 -10.08 -7.62
C LYS A 69 -23.96 -10.23 -6.36
N ASN A 70 -23.63 -11.21 -5.52
CA ASN A 70 -24.32 -11.46 -4.25
C ASN A 70 -23.67 -10.74 -3.06
N SER A 71 -22.65 -9.91 -3.31
CA SER A 71 -22.01 -9.07 -2.30
C SER A 71 -22.72 -7.72 -2.15
N TYR A 72 -22.26 -6.89 -1.21
CA TYR A 72 -22.69 -5.51 -1.03
C TYR A 72 -22.01 -4.52 -2.00
N PHE A 73 -21.28 -5.01 -3.02
CA PHE A 73 -20.63 -4.13 -3.99
C PHE A 73 -21.67 -3.24 -4.69
N ASN A 74 -21.43 -1.92 -4.67
CA ASN A 74 -22.33 -0.95 -5.28
C ASN A 74 -21.57 -0.06 -6.28
N PRO A 75 -21.88 -0.12 -7.59
CA PRO A 75 -21.19 0.67 -8.61
C PRO A 75 -21.31 2.18 -8.46
N ASN A 76 -22.31 2.66 -7.71
CA ASN A 76 -22.48 4.09 -7.46
C ASN A 76 -21.50 4.62 -6.39
N ASN A 77 -20.86 3.73 -5.63
CA ASN A 77 -19.91 4.09 -4.60
C ASN A 77 -18.46 4.09 -5.16
N PRO A 78 -17.61 5.06 -4.77
CA PRO A 78 -16.20 5.01 -5.11
C PRO A 78 -15.51 3.76 -4.53
N THR A 79 -14.59 3.17 -5.30
CA THR A 79 -13.88 1.95 -4.89
C THR A 79 -12.49 2.26 -4.36
N ARG A 80 -12.10 1.60 -3.26
CA ARG A 80 -10.81 1.73 -2.58
C ARG A 80 -10.20 0.35 -2.42
N PHE A 81 -9.16 0.05 -3.19
CA PHE A 81 -8.33 -1.13 -2.97
C PHE A 81 -7.25 -0.80 -1.95
N VAL A 82 -7.03 -1.65 -0.96
CA VAL A 82 -6.04 -1.39 0.09
C VAL A 82 -5.23 -2.65 0.39
N THR A 83 -3.91 -2.55 0.32
CA THR A 83 -2.99 -3.70 0.48
C THR A 83 -1.90 -3.46 1.52
N HIS A 84 -1.49 -4.53 2.19
CA HIS A 84 -0.42 -4.56 3.20
C HIS A 84 0.96 -4.81 2.56
N GLY A 85 2.01 -4.76 3.38
CA GLY A 85 3.39 -5.03 3.00
C GLY A 85 3.94 -6.40 3.44
N TRP A 86 5.26 -6.46 3.60
CA TRP A 86 5.99 -7.66 4.04
C TRP A 86 5.53 -8.12 5.43
N LYS A 87 5.24 -9.43 5.56
CA LYS A 87 4.64 -10.05 6.76
C LYS A 87 3.36 -9.38 7.27
N GLY A 88 2.73 -8.56 6.44
CA GLY A 88 1.44 -7.94 6.70
C GLY A 88 0.27 -8.89 6.49
N ASN A 89 -0.92 -8.38 6.77
CA ASN A 89 -2.20 -9.06 6.58
C ASN A 89 -3.34 -8.02 6.58
N THR A 90 -4.59 -8.48 6.60
CA THR A 90 -5.79 -7.63 6.66
C THR A 90 -6.51 -7.71 8.02
N ASP A 91 -5.83 -8.17 9.07
CA ASP A 91 -6.43 -8.38 10.40
C ASP A 91 -6.32 -7.11 11.29
N ALA A 92 -6.79 -7.20 12.54
CA ALA A 92 -6.82 -6.09 13.49
C ALA A 92 -5.45 -5.39 13.63
N GLY A 93 -5.46 -4.06 13.52
CA GLY A 93 -4.27 -3.21 13.61
C GLY A 93 -3.41 -3.13 12.34
N SER A 94 -3.78 -3.82 11.27
CA SER A 94 -3.09 -3.72 9.97
C SER A 94 -3.40 -2.41 9.24
N ALA A 95 -2.51 -2.01 8.33
CA ALA A 95 -2.72 -0.85 7.49
C ALA A 95 -4.04 -0.92 6.69
N PRO A 96 -4.38 -2.05 6.02
CA PRO A 96 -5.63 -2.14 5.27
C PRO A 96 -6.87 -1.94 6.14
N LEU A 97 -6.90 -2.54 7.33
CA LEU A 97 -8.08 -2.48 8.21
C LEU A 97 -8.31 -1.07 8.77
N LEU A 98 -7.25 -0.37 9.19
CA LEU A 98 -7.36 1.00 9.71
C LEU A 98 -7.83 2.00 8.64
N ILE A 99 -7.36 1.84 7.40
CA ILE A 99 -7.76 2.67 6.26
C ILE A 99 -9.21 2.37 5.87
N ARG A 100 -9.62 1.11 5.92
CA ARG A 100 -11.02 0.69 5.75
C ARG A 100 -11.95 1.36 6.75
N ASP A 101 -11.59 1.33 8.04
CA ASP A 101 -12.36 2.00 9.09
C ASP A 101 -12.46 3.50 8.83
N ALA A 102 -11.42 4.11 8.26
CA ALA A 102 -11.40 5.54 7.95
C ALA A 102 -12.40 5.88 6.84
N TYR A 103 -12.37 5.15 5.72
CA TYR A 103 -13.30 5.37 4.61
C TYR A 103 -14.75 5.14 5.02
N LEU A 104 -15.05 4.01 5.69
CA LEU A 104 -16.42 3.71 6.09
C LEU A 104 -16.98 4.70 7.12
N SER A 105 -16.10 5.39 7.87
CA SER A 105 -16.51 6.43 8.82
C SER A 105 -16.90 7.77 8.16
N VAL A 106 -16.48 8.03 6.91
CA VAL A 106 -16.69 9.33 6.25
C VAL A 106 -17.63 9.28 5.04
N GLY A 107 -17.97 8.09 4.53
CA GLY A 107 -18.90 7.97 3.41
C GLY A 107 -19.18 6.54 2.96
N ASP A 108 -19.99 6.41 1.93
CA ASP A 108 -20.31 5.14 1.27
C ASP A 108 -19.22 4.80 0.25
N TYR A 109 -18.47 3.72 0.51
CA TYR A 109 -17.36 3.24 -0.33
C TYR A 109 -17.47 1.73 -0.51
N ASN A 110 -16.96 1.23 -1.63
CA ASN A 110 -16.53 -0.16 -1.74
C ASN A 110 -15.06 -0.24 -1.29
N VAL A 111 -14.78 -0.76 -0.10
CA VAL A 111 -13.40 -0.95 0.35
C VAL A 111 -13.01 -2.41 0.19
N ILE A 112 -12.06 -2.69 -0.69
CA ILE A 112 -11.59 -4.04 -0.98
C ILE A 112 -10.17 -4.20 -0.42
N LEU A 113 -10.04 -5.03 0.62
CA LEU A 113 -8.73 -5.35 1.18
C LEU A 113 -8.09 -6.47 0.37
N ILE A 114 -6.84 -6.28 0.00
CA ILE A 114 -6.03 -7.24 -0.73
C ILE A 114 -5.14 -7.93 0.29
N ASP A 115 -5.34 -9.24 0.42
CA ASP A 115 -4.63 -10.09 1.36
C ASP A 115 -3.74 -11.06 0.61
N TRP A 116 -2.45 -10.75 0.55
CA TRP A 116 -1.43 -11.55 -0.13
C TRP A 116 -0.46 -12.15 0.89
N ARG A 117 -0.94 -12.41 2.12
CA ARG A 117 -0.12 -12.87 3.25
C ARG A 117 0.71 -14.13 2.97
N GLU A 118 0.24 -15.00 2.08
CA GLU A 118 0.98 -16.23 1.72
C GLU A 118 2.25 -15.94 0.94
N ALA A 119 2.22 -14.95 0.05
CA ALA A 119 3.41 -14.48 -0.63
C ALA A 119 4.22 -13.52 0.28
N ALA A 120 3.55 -12.62 1.00
CA ALA A 120 4.20 -11.62 1.86
C ALA A 120 4.88 -12.20 3.11
N GLY A 121 4.48 -13.39 3.56
CA GLY A 121 4.93 -14.01 4.81
C GLY A 121 6.31 -14.66 4.75
N SER A 122 6.89 -14.83 3.55
CA SER A 122 8.18 -15.49 3.39
C SER A 122 9.32 -14.70 4.04
N LEU A 123 10.23 -15.41 4.72
CA LEU A 123 11.47 -14.82 5.25
C LEU A 123 12.52 -14.59 4.17
N LEU A 124 12.39 -15.24 3.02
CA LEU A 124 13.23 -14.98 1.85
C LEU A 124 12.70 -13.73 1.16
N TYR A 125 13.22 -12.57 1.58
CA TYR A 125 12.70 -11.27 1.15
C TYR A 125 12.70 -11.12 -0.38
N TRP A 126 13.70 -11.65 -1.08
CA TRP A 126 13.75 -11.65 -2.54
C TRP A 126 12.58 -12.42 -3.18
N LYS A 127 12.07 -13.50 -2.57
CA LYS A 127 10.86 -14.21 -3.07
C LYS A 127 9.65 -13.31 -3.00
N VAL A 128 9.52 -12.55 -1.92
CA VAL A 128 8.43 -11.58 -1.75
C VAL A 128 8.55 -10.44 -2.77
N VAL A 129 9.76 -9.95 -3.02
CA VAL A 129 9.99 -8.94 -4.07
C VAL A 129 9.63 -9.47 -5.47
N LYS A 130 9.87 -10.75 -5.74
CA LYS A 130 9.51 -11.39 -7.01
C LYS A 130 8.02 -11.70 -7.14
N SER A 131 7.28 -11.84 -6.04
CA SER A 131 5.82 -12.04 -6.08
C SER A 131 5.04 -10.75 -6.30
N VAL A 132 5.58 -9.58 -5.91
CA VAL A 132 4.92 -8.27 -6.08
C VAL A 132 4.27 -8.05 -7.47
N PRO A 133 4.96 -8.23 -8.61
CA PRO A 133 4.32 -8.05 -9.92
C PRO A 133 3.20 -9.07 -10.18
N LEU A 134 3.33 -10.32 -9.74
CA LEU A 134 2.28 -11.34 -9.93
C LEU A 134 1.05 -11.06 -9.06
N VAL A 135 1.25 -10.58 -7.83
CA VAL A 135 0.16 -10.12 -6.97
C VAL A 135 -0.53 -8.91 -7.61
N ALA A 136 0.24 -7.97 -8.16
CA ALA A 136 -0.30 -6.80 -8.85
C ALA A 136 -1.12 -7.17 -10.10
N GLU A 137 -0.66 -8.14 -10.90
CA GLU A 137 -1.42 -8.70 -12.03
C GLU A 137 -2.77 -9.26 -11.56
N HIS A 138 -2.78 -10.04 -10.47
CA HIS A 138 -4.02 -10.60 -9.93
C HIS A 138 -4.99 -9.52 -9.40
N VAL A 139 -4.46 -8.45 -8.79
CA VAL A 139 -5.27 -7.29 -8.38
C VAL A 139 -5.86 -6.59 -9.62
N ALA A 140 -5.08 -6.41 -10.68
CA ALA A 140 -5.55 -5.82 -11.93
C ALA A 140 -6.62 -6.67 -12.61
N GLU A 141 -6.51 -8.01 -12.58
CA GLU A 141 -7.54 -8.92 -13.06
C GLU A 141 -8.88 -8.69 -12.35
N LEU A 142 -8.87 -8.51 -11.02
CA LEU A 142 -10.09 -8.19 -10.27
C LEU A 142 -10.63 -6.80 -10.64
N ILE A 143 -9.77 -5.79 -10.77
CA ILE A 143 -10.17 -4.44 -11.19
C ILE A 143 -10.90 -4.49 -12.54
N ASP A 144 -10.29 -5.14 -13.53
CA ASP A 144 -10.85 -5.32 -14.87
C ASP A 144 -12.17 -6.10 -14.86
N LEU A 145 -12.28 -7.13 -14.01
CA LEU A 145 -13.50 -7.92 -13.83
C LEU A 145 -14.64 -7.04 -13.29
N LEU A 146 -14.34 -6.24 -12.25
CA LEU A 146 -15.30 -5.32 -11.64
C LEU A 146 -15.72 -4.20 -12.60
N GLU A 147 -14.79 -3.67 -13.40
CA GLU A 147 -15.10 -2.66 -14.42
C GLU A 147 -16.05 -3.25 -15.48
N SER A 148 -15.69 -4.41 -16.03
CA SER A 148 -16.42 -5.01 -17.15
C SER A 148 -17.78 -5.62 -16.78
N ASN A 149 -17.94 -6.13 -15.54
CA ASN A 149 -19.15 -6.86 -15.15
C ASN A 149 -19.97 -6.17 -14.07
N MET A 150 -19.36 -5.28 -13.28
CA MET A 150 -19.99 -4.65 -12.12
C MET A 150 -20.06 -3.14 -12.22
N ASN A 151 -19.67 -2.54 -13.36
CA ASN A 151 -19.68 -1.10 -13.61
C ASN A 151 -18.82 -0.30 -12.59
N LEU A 152 -17.70 -0.87 -12.13
CA LEU A 152 -16.70 -0.09 -11.41
C LEU A 152 -16.26 1.11 -12.26
N ASN A 153 -16.19 2.29 -11.66
CA ASN A 153 -15.74 3.51 -12.33
C ASN A 153 -14.25 3.78 -12.06
N PRO A 154 -13.35 3.65 -13.06
CA PRO A 154 -11.93 3.94 -12.92
C PRO A 154 -11.65 5.37 -12.42
N ALA A 155 -12.48 6.35 -12.83
CA ALA A 155 -12.30 7.76 -12.50
C ALA A 155 -12.58 8.10 -11.03
N THR A 156 -13.11 7.15 -10.26
CA THR A 156 -13.31 7.28 -8.80
C THR A 156 -12.62 6.16 -8.03
N THR A 157 -11.81 5.34 -8.69
CA THR A 157 -11.14 4.19 -8.10
C THR A 157 -9.73 4.55 -7.68
N ARG A 158 -9.37 4.13 -6.46
CA ARG A 158 -8.05 4.37 -5.87
C ARG A 158 -7.45 3.08 -5.35
N VAL A 159 -6.14 2.93 -5.55
CA VAL A 159 -5.36 1.81 -5.01
C VAL A 159 -4.37 2.34 -3.97
N VAL A 160 -4.40 1.79 -2.77
CA VAL A 160 -3.60 2.23 -1.63
C VAL A 160 -2.72 1.06 -1.17
N GLY A 161 -1.44 1.32 -0.95
CA GLY A 161 -0.52 0.26 -0.52
C GLY A 161 0.53 0.76 0.44
N HIS A 162 0.82 -0.05 1.46
CA HIS A 162 1.87 0.22 2.44
C HIS A 162 3.10 -0.64 2.19
N SER A 163 4.30 -0.07 2.36
CA SER A 163 5.58 -0.81 2.26
C SER A 163 5.73 -1.50 0.90
N LEU A 164 5.97 -2.82 0.83
CA LEU A 164 5.93 -3.58 -0.43
C LEU A 164 4.57 -3.49 -1.14
N GLY A 165 3.48 -3.34 -0.39
CA GLY A 165 2.15 -3.14 -0.91
C GLY A 165 2.01 -1.84 -1.72
N ALA A 166 2.85 -0.82 -1.46
CA ALA A 166 2.85 0.39 -2.28
C ALA A 166 3.22 0.08 -3.75
N HIS A 167 4.16 -0.84 -3.96
CA HIS A 167 4.53 -1.31 -5.30
C HIS A 167 3.44 -2.18 -5.92
N VAL A 168 2.79 -3.05 -5.12
CA VAL A 168 1.61 -3.79 -5.58
C VAL A 168 0.51 -2.81 -6.04
N ALA A 169 0.27 -1.73 -5.28
CA ALA A 169 -0.74 -0.74 -5.60
C ALA A 169 -0.46 0.00 -6.92
N GLY A 170 0.76 0.51 -7.09
CA GLY A 170 1.17 1.18 -8.33
C GLY A 170 1.13 0.27 -9.55
N LEU A 171 1.72 -0.92 -9.44
CA LEU A 171 1.73 -1.89 -10.54
C LEU A 171 0.33 -2.38 -10.89
N ALA A 172 -0.54 -2.61 -9.91
CA ALA A 172 -1.92 -3.03 -10.18
C ALA A 172 -2.70 -1.94 -10.95
N ALA A 173 -2.54 -0.67 -10.55
CA ALA A 173 -3.15 0.45 -11.26
C ALA A 173 -2.61 0.60 -12.70
N ARG A 174 -1.31 0.35 -12.91
CA ARG A 174 -0.68 0.32 -14.24
C ARG A 174 -1.16 -0.85 -15.11
N PHE A 175 -1.34 -2.03 -14.52
CA PHE A 175 -1.69 -3.25 -15.25
C PHE A 175 -3.18 -3.34 -15.60
N ALA A 176 -4.04 -2.61 -14.87
CA ALA A 176 -5.45 -2.48 -15.22
C ALA A 176 -5.62 -1.84 -16.61
N LYS A 177 -6.69 -2.22 -17.33
CA LYS A 177 -6.95 -1.72 -18.70
C LYS A 177 -7.24 -0.22 -18.73
N SER A 178 -7.97 0.26 -17.73
CA SER A 178 -8.35 1.65 -17.59
C SER A 178 -7.44 2.36 -16.60
N GLU A 179 -7.13 3.62 -16.89
CA GLU A 179 -6.32 4.46 -16.00
C GLU A 179 -7.10 4.78 -14.71
N MET A 180 -6.58 4.31 -13.57
CA MET A 180 -7.15 4.57 -12.26
C MET A 180 -7.02 6.06 -11.89
N ALA A 181 -7.96 6.54 -11.06
CA ALA A 181 -7.94 7.92 -10.62
C ALA A 181 -6.68 8.22 -9.79
N GLU A 182 -6.39 7.37 -8.81
CA GLU A 182 -5.40 7.71 -7.80
C GLU A 182 -4.65 6.48 -7.27
N VAL A 183 -3.36 6.65 -6.98
CA VAL A 183 -2.57 5.72 -6.16
C VAL A 183 -2.06 6.46 -4.93
N ILE A 184 -2.17 5.82 -3.76
CA ILE A 184 -1.53 6.29 -2.53
C ILE A 184 -0.48 5.27 -2.09
N ALA A 185 0.76 5.72 -2.08
CA ALA A 185 1.92 4.91 -1.76
C ALA A 185 2.43 5.29 -0.35
N LEU A 186 2.19 4.41 0.61
CA LEU A 186 2.47 4.65 2.03
C LEU A 186 3.83 4.06 2.39
N ASP A 187 4.82 4.92 2.56
CA ASP A 187 6.23 4.63 2.82
C ASP A 187 6.77 3.44 1.98
N PRO A 188 6.86 3.59 0.64
CA PRO A 188 7.17 2.48 -0.26
C PRO A 188 8.50 1.83 0.09
N ALA A 189 8.57 0.50 0.11
CA ALA A 189 9.76 -0.21 0.56
C ALA A 189 10.97 0.04 -0.35
N LYS A 190 12.14 0.35 0.24
CA LYS A 190 13.38 0.66 -0.50
C LYS A 190 14.11 -0.58 -0.98
N LEU A 191 14.21 -1.58 -0.12
CA LEU A 191 15.10 -2.72 -0.31
C LEU A 191 14.70 -3.54 -1.55
N LEU A 192 15.64 -3.69 -2.49
CA LEU A 192 15.45 -4.30 -3.83
C LEU A 192 14.48 -3.55 -4.78
N PHE A 193 14.12 -2.30 -4.46
CA PHE A 193 13.31 -1.42 -5.31
C PHE A 193 13.99 -0.08 -5.64
N ASP A 194 15.00 0.34 -4.88
CA ASP A 194 15.68 1.63 -5.04
C ASP A 194 16.30 1.86 -6.44
N SER A 195 16.74 0.77 -7.10
CA SER A 195 17.29 0.80 -8.46
C SER A 195 16.26 0.53 -9.57
N LYS A 196 15.02 0.20 -9.22
CA LYS A 196 13.98 -0.15 -10.19
C LYS A 196 13.36 1.10 -10.81
N GLY A 197 12.98 1.01 -12.09
CA GLY A 197 12.36 2.09 -12.83
C GLY A 197 10.83 2.03 -12.86
N PRO A 198 10.19 2.97 -13.57
CA PRO A 198 8.76 2.92 -13.85
C PRO A 198 8.36 1.56 -14.45
N GLY A 199 7.37 0.89 -13.85
CA GLY A 199 6.84 -0.41 -14.31
C GLY A 199 7.45 -1.61 -13.61
N GLU A 200 8.45 -1.38 -12.78
CA GLU A 200 9.03 -2.40 -11.89
C GLU A 200 8.77 -2.07 -10.41
N ARG A 201 8.30 -0.84 -10.15
CA ARG A 201 7.91 -0.29 -8.84
C ARG A 201 6.79 0.74 -9.03
N VAL A 202 6.25 1.22 -7.92
CA VAL A 202 5.34 2.38 -7.91
C VAL A 202 6.03 3.61 -8.50
N ASP A 203 5.32 4.32 -9.37
CA ASP A 203 5.78 5.50 -10.07
C ASP A 203 4.62 6.45 -10.39
N LYS A 204 4.91 7.74 -10.55
CA LYS A 204 3.93 8.77 -10.91
C LYS A 204 3.11 8.48 -12.18
N SER A 205 3.61 7.61 -13.08
CA SER A 205 2.88 7.23 -14.28
C SER A 205 1.83 6.13 -14.07
N ASP A 206 1.63 5.64 -12.85
CA ASP A 206 0.77 4.47 -12.58
C ASP A 206 -0.74 4.81 -12.49
N ALA A 207 -1.09 6.08 -12.30
CA ALA A 207 -2.47 6.57 -12.24
C ALA A 207 -2.53 8.07 -12.59
N LYS A 208 -3.73 8.65 -12.67
CA LYS A 208 -3.88 10.09 -12.94
C LYS A 208 -3.24 10.99 -11.88
N ALA A 209 -3.20 10.51 -10.64
CA ALA A 209 -2.49 11.16 -9.55
C ALA A 209 -1.89 10.11 -8.60
N VAL A 210 -0.59 10.20 -8.37
CA VAL A 210 0.12 9.36 -7.39
C VAL A 210 0.62 10.22 -6.24
N GLN A 211 0.17 9.93 -5.02
CA GLN A 211 0.70 10.59 -3.82
C GLN A 211 1.50 9.61 -2.98
N VAL A 212 2.69 10.03 -2.56
CA VAL A 212 3.58 9.24 -1.71
C VAL A 212 3.71 9.91 -0.35
N ILE A 213 3.62 9.12 0.72
CA ILE A 213 3.80 9.58 2.10
C ILE A 213 5.02 8.86 2.67
N HIS A 214 6.13 9.58 2.82
CA HIS A 214 7.40 9.07 3.30
C HIS A 214 7.54 9.32 4.80
N THR A 215 7.62 8.25 5.59
CA THR A 215 7.77 8.36 7.05
C THR A 215 8.99 7.62 7.60
N ASN A 216 9.61 6.75 6.80
CA ASN A 216 10.89 6.11 7.11
C ASN A 216 11.86 6.12 5.91
N ALA A 217 11.86 7.22 5.15
CA ALA A 217 12.73 7.46 4.00
C ALA A 217 14.20 7.19 4.34
N GLY A 218 14.82 6.36 3.52
CA GLY A 218 16.24 6.02 3.56
C GLY A 218 16.64 4.91 4.51
N ARG A 219 15.68 4.49 5.33
CA ARG A 219 15.77 3.31 6.18
C ARG A 219 14.98 2.18 5.52
N LEU A 220 13.73 1.96 5.91
CA LEU A 220 12.87 0.96 5.27
C LEU A 220 12.19 1.51 4.01
N GLY A 221 11.82 2.80 4.02
CA GLY A 221 11.12 3.48 2.94
C GLY A 221 12.07 4.09 1.90
N MET A 222 11.58 4.26 0.67
CA MET A 222 12.29 4.96 -0.41
C MET A 222 12.48 6.45 -0.09
N GLU A 223 13.61 7.01 -0.51
CA GLU A 223 13.91 8.45 -0.36
C GLU A 223 13.46 9.27 -1.57
N GLN A 224 13.46 8.64 -2.74
CA GLN A 224 13.24 9.27 -4.03
C GLN A 224 11.80 9.80 -4.16
N GLU A 225 11.66 10.93 -4.82
CA GLU A 225 10.36 11.50 -5.21
C GLU A 225 9.82 10.68 -6.39
N ILE A 226 8.84 9.82 -6.12
CA ILE A 226 8.31 8.83 -7.08
C ILE A 226 6.83 9.04 -7.37
N GLY A 227 6.20 10.07 -6.81
CA GLY A 227 4.81 10.44 -7.09
C GLY A 227 4.66 11.69 -7.95
N ASP A 228 3.41 12.09 -8.15
CA ASP A 228 3.05 13.46 -8.50
C ASP A 228 3.28 14.41 -7.33
N SER A 229 3.00 13.93 -6.12
CA SER A 229 3.22 14.64 -4.87
C SER A 229 3.84 13.72 -3.83
N ASP A 230 4.91 14.17 -3.20
CA ASP A 230 5.69 13.40 -2.25
C ASP A 230 5.78 14.17 -0.93
N PHE A 231 5.12 13.65 0.10
CA PHE A 231 5.05 14.27 1.42
C PHE A 231 6.02 13.59 2.38
N TYR A 232 6.81 14.39 3.09
CA TYR A 232 7.79 13.95 4.07
C TYR A 232 7.44 14.53 5.46
N PRO A 233 6.40 14.00 6.15
CA PRO A 233 6.11 14.37 7.54
C PRO A 233 7.34 14.32 8.42
N ASN A 234 7.59 15.40 9.15
CA ASN A 234 8.71 15.56 10.09
C ASN A 234 10.08 15.36 9.43
N GLY A 235 10.18 15.64 8.13
CA GLY A 235 11.40 15.41 7.32
C GLY A 235 11.49 14.00 6.72
N GLY A 236 10.57 13.10 7.06
CA GLY A 236 10.30 11.85 6.34
C GLY A 236 11.12 10.63 6.74
N THR A 237 12.16 10.75 7.58
CA THR A 237 12.95 9.60 8.05
C THR A 237 12.60 9.17 9.48
N GLU A 238 12.41 10.14 10.37
CA GLU A 238 12.11 9.94 11.78
C GLU A 238 10.79 10.62 12.12
N GLN A 239 10.04 10.04 13.06
CA GLN A 239 8.69 10.49 13.37
C GLN A 239 8.56 10.76 14.88
N PRO A 240 7.90 11.85 15.28
CA PRO A 240 7.61 12.11 16.69
C PRO A 240 6.94 10.91 17.36
N GLY A 241 7.39 10.58 18.56
CA GLY A 241 6.90 9.41 19.32
C GLY A 241 7.52 8.06 18.92
N CYS A 242 8.33 7.99 17.86
CA CYS A 242 9.10 6.80 17.50
C CYS A 242 10.57 6.97 17.92
N GLY A 243 11.10 6.02 18.69
CA GLY A 243 12.52 5.99 19.03
C GLY A 243 13.41 5.82 17.80
N TRP A 244 14.68 6.26 17.86
CA TRP A 244 15.60 6.22 16.72
C TRP A 244 15.87 4.80 16.16
N ILE A 245 15.71 3.75 16.98
CA ILE A 245 15.81 2.33 16.58
C ILE A 245 14.47 1.72 16.14
N GLU A 246 13.36 2.41 16.39
CA GLU A 246 12.00 1.91 16.13
C GLU A 246 11.61 2.18 14.68
N ILE A 247 12.40 1.65 13.75
CA ILE A 247 12.22 1.84 12.29
C ILE A 247 10.83 1.39 11.83
N GLY A 248 10.24 0.37 12.44
CA GLY A 248 8.86 -0.05 12.17
C GLY A 248 7.79 0.92 12.70
N CYS A 249 8.05 1.63 13.80
CA CYS A 249 7.15 2.69 14.27
C CYS A 249 7.10 3.82 13.23
N ALA A 250 8.27 4.30 12.79
CA ALA A 250 8.34 5.35 11.77
C ALA A 250 7.74 4.88 10.42
N HIS A 251 7.95 3.63 10.03
CA HIS A 251 7.35 3.03 8.83
C HIS A 251 5.82 3.02 8.87
N SER A 252 5.25 2.57 10.00
CA SER A 252 3.79 2.49 10.21
C SER A 252 3.08 3.85 10.30
N ARG A 253 3.81 4.94 10.60
CA ARG A 253 3.23 6.29 10.63
C ARG A 253 2.55 6.69 9.32
N SER A 254 3.05 6.22 8.18
CA SER A 254 2.47 6.53 6.87
C SER A 254 0.98 6.18 6.80
N PHE A 255 0.60 4.95 7.17
CA PHE A 255 -0.80 4.53 7.16
C PHE A 255 -1.62 5.10 8.31
N LEU A 256 -1.00 5.40 9.46
CA LEU A 256 -1.67 6.07 10.58
C LEU A 256 -2.06 7.51 10.21
N TYR A 257 -1.13 8.27 9.65
CA TYR A 257 -1.39 9.63 9.17
C TYR A 257 -2.41 9.63 8.05
N TYR A 258 -2.29 8.70 7.09
CA TYR A 258 -3.25 8.59 6.01
C TYR A 258 -4.67 8.26 6.50
N ALA A 259 -4.82 7.28 7.40
CA ALA A 259 -6.12 6.95 7.99
C ALA A 259 -6.73 8.13 8.79
N GLU A 260 -5.91 8.92 9.47
CA GLU A 260 -6.37 10.14 10.14
C GLU A 260 -6.76 11.24 9.14
N SER A 261 -5.97 11.42 8.07
CA SER A 261 -6.23 12.42 7.03
C SER A 261 -7.55 12.18 6.29
N ILE A 262 -7.99 10.93 6.14
CA ILE A 262 -9.31 10.62 5.56
C ILE A 262 -10.43 11.21 6.43
N ARG A 263 -10.27 11.19 7.76
CA ARG A 263 -11.24 11.74 8.74
C ARG A 263 -11.07 13.23 8.96
N ASN A 264 -9.86 13.76 8.74
CA ASN A 264 -9.53 15.17 8.87
C ASN A 264 -8.76 15.65 7.61
N PRO A 265 -9.46 15.91 6.49
CA PRO A 265 -8.83 16.17 5.20
C PRO A 265 -8.01 17.46 5.14
N THR A 266 -8.20 18.37 6.09
CA THR A 266 -7.41 19.60 6.21
C THR A 266 -6.34 19.54 7.29
N GLY A 267 -6.24 18.44 8.04
CA GLY A 267 -5.41 18.35 9.25
C GLY A 267 -3.90 18.23 9.01
N PHE A 268 -3.51 17.77 7.82
CA PHE A 268 -2.11 17.55 7.42
C PHE A 268 -1.69 18.55 6.35
N ARG A 269 -1.69 19.84 6.71
CA ARG A 269 -1.38 20.95 5.83
C ARG A 269 0.12 21.09 5.59
N ALA A 270 0.52 21.30 4.34
CA ALA A 270 1.88 21.61 3.93
C ALA A 270 1.86 22.84 3.00
N GLY A 271 2.03 24.03 3.57
CA GLY A 271 1.79 25.26 2.81
C GLY A 271 0.31 25.36 2.42
N GLU A 272 0.00 25.52 1.14
CA GLU A 272 -1.38 25.67 0.65
C GLU A 272 -2.05 24.36 0.20
N VAL A 273 -1.40 23.21 0.43
CA VAL A 273 -1.92 21.90 0.04
C VAL A 273 -2.04 20.94 1.22
N PHE A 274 -2.77 19.85 1.04
CA PHE A 274 -3.03 18.86 2.08
C PHE A 274 -2.54 17.45 1.72
N MET A 275 -1.93 16.78 2.71
CA MET A 275 -1.53 15.37 2.60
C MET A 275 -2.72 14.45 2.85
N GLY A 276 -2.86 13.42 2.02
CA GLY A 276 -3.85 12.36 2.17
C GLY A 276 -5.28 12.78 1.81
N GLY A 277 -6.22 12.41 2.67
CA GLY A 277 -7.65 12.69 2.50
C GLY A 277 -8.42 11.65 1.67
N PRO A 278 -9.76 11.75 1.64
CA PRO A 278 -10.61 10.86 0.85
C PRO A 278 -10.47 11.08 -0.68
N VAL A 279 -9.95 12.24 -1.08
CA VAL A 279 -9.58 12.69 -2.44
C VAL A 279 -8.24 13.43 -2.34
N ILE A 280 -7.30 13.20 -3.25
CA ILE A 280 -6.00 13.89 -3.26
C ILE A 280 -6.23 15.36 -3.59
N ASP A 281 -5.51 16.27 -2.91
CA ASP A 281 -5.46 17.67 -3.32
C ASP A 281 -4.79 17.80 -4.69
N SER A 282 -5.57 18.17 -5.70
CA SER A 282 -5.11 18.27 -7.09
C SER A 282 -4.04 19.35 -7.31
N ASN A 283 -3.88 20.28 -6.36
CA ASN A 283 -2.83 21.31 -6.40
C ASN A 283 -1.49 20.82 -5.86
N ALA A 284 -1.46 19.68 -5.15
CA ALA A 284 -0.22 19.11 -4.65
C ALA A 284 0.59 18.52 -5.81
N LYS A 285 1.72 19.16 -6.13
CA LYS A 285 2.68 18.72 -7.14
C LYS A 285 4.12 18.96 -6.67
N GLY A 286 4.91 17.90 -6.59
CA GLY A 286 6.29 17.92 -6.10
C GLY A 286 6.41 17.56 -4.62
N LYS A 287 7.48 18.04 -3.99
CA LYS A 287 7.88 17.66 -2.64
C LYS A 287 7.35 18.61 -1.57
N TYR A 288 6.83 18.03 -0.49
CA TYR A 288 6.26 18.75 0.65
C TYR A 288 6.79 18.23 1.98
N ILE A 289 6.92 19.14 2.94
CA ILE A 289 7.29 18.84 4.33
C ILE A 289 6.24 19.48 5.24
N LEU A 290 5.84 18.75 6.27
CA LEU A 290 4.89 19.16 7.30
C LEU A 290 5.33 18.59 8.65
N GLN A 291 4.72 19.05 9.73
CA GLN A 291 4.95 18.52 11.08
C GLN A 291 3.72 17.80 11.58
N THR A 292 3.89 16.83 12.48
CA THR A 292 2.80 16.10 13.14
C THR A 292 3.08 15.96 14.64
N ASN A 293 2.04 15.65 15.43
CA ASN A 293 2.22 15.26 16.83
C ASN A 293 2.89 13.88 16.98
N SER A 294 3.33 13.57 18.20
CA SER A 294 3.85 12.25 18.59
C SER A 294 2.78 11.22 18.89
N GLU A 295 1.53 11.64 19.10
CA GLU A 295 0.39 10.78 19.41
C GLU A 295 -0.84 11.30 18.66
N ALA A 296 -1.84 10.43 18.48
CA ALA A 296 -3.09 10.81 17.84
C ALA A 296 -3.88 11.82 18.73
N PRO A 297 -4.54 12.84 18.15
CA PRO A 297 -4.52 13.18 16.73
C PRO A 297 -3.15 13.73 16.29
N TYR A 298 -2.62 13.16 15.20
CA TYR A 298 -1.33 13.53 14.62
C TYR A 298 -1.38 14.86 13.88
N ALA A 299 -2.54 15.19 13.30
CA ALA A 299 -2.79 16.44 12.59
C ALA A 299 -2.57 17.66 13.49
N LEU A 300 -2.01 18.74 12.91
CA LEU A 300 -1.77 20.01 13.59
C LEU A 300 -2.66 21.16 13.10
N GLY A 301 -3.35 20.97 11.96
CA GLY A 301 -4.16 22.01 11.32
C GLY A 301 -3.38 22.86 10.31
#